data_AF-A0AAT9QWC0-F1
#
_entry.id   AF-A0AAT9QWC0-F1
#
_cell.length_a   1.000
_cell.length_b   1.000
_cell.length_c   1.000
_cell.angle_alpha   90.00
_cell.angle_beta   90.00
_cell.angle_gamma   90.00
#
_symmetry.space_group_name_H-M   'P 1'
#
loop_
_entity.id
_entity.type
_entity.pdbx_description
1 polymer ?
#
loop_
_entity_poly.entity_id
_entity_poly.type
_entity_poly.pdbx_seq_one_letter_code
_entity_poly.pdbx_strand_id
1 'polypeptide(L)'
;MTTHDLHWGIAREMTAVYALGLDIGEDAHHERRREYMVRRAAAADRLSDSDGGDPIAAAETIHDAVHYARALLAHDRLDDTGRGPLPAHDPRWLDDPRGYARQEHRAWILDREV
;
A
#
# COMPACT_ATOMS: atom_id res chain seq x y z
N MET A 1 1.71 3.49 -22.76
CA MET A 1 2.58 3.44 -21.57
C MET A 1 3.47 2.23 -21.73
N THR A 2 4.79 2.41 -21.87
CA THR A 2 5.71 1.29 -22.12
C THR A 2 6.07 0.59 -20.79
N THR A 3 6.47 -0.68 -20.83
CA THR A 3 6.93 -1.43 -19.65
C THR A 3 8.08 -0.72 -18.92
N HIS A 4 8.83 0.13 -19.62
CA HIS A 4 9.91 0.97 -19.08
C HIS A 4 9.38 2.12 -18.22
N ASP A 5 8.29 2.78 -18.64
CA ASP A 5 7.63 3.86 -17.88
C ASP A 5 6.99 3.34 -16.58
N LEU A 6 6.45 2.12 -16.62
CA LEU A 6 5.81 1.46 -15.47
C LEU A 6 6.84 1.17 -14.36
N HIS A 7 7.99 0.61 -14.72
CA HIS A 7 9.07 0.33 -13.78
C HIS A 7 9.67 1.60 -13.18
N TRP A 8 9.83 2.66 -13.98
CA TRP A 8 10.34 3.94 -13.50
C TRP A 8 9.39 4.62 -12.49
N GLY A 9 8.08 4.55 -12.74
CA GLY A 9 7.06 5.04 -11.81
C GLY A 9 7.04 4.27 -10.48
N ILE A 10 7.19 2.95 -10.53
CA ILE A 10 7.23 2.10 -9.32
C ILE A 10 8.50 2.36 -8.52
N ALA A 11 9.67 2.47 -9.16
CA ALA A 11 10.94 2.76 -8.48
C ALA A 11 10.92 4.11 -7.75
N ARG A 12 10.35 5.15 -8.38
CA ARG A 12 10.17 6.46 -7.76
C ARG A 12 9.24 6.40 -6.54
N GLU A 13 8.13 5.67 -6.65
CA GLU A 13 7.21 5.50 -5.51
C GLU A 13 7.85 4.74 -4.36
N MET A 14 8.57 3.65 -4.63
CA MET A 14 9.29 2.90 -3.61
C MET A 14 10.32 3.77 -2.90
N THR A 15 11.05 4.62 -3.63
CA THR A 15 12.00 5.58 -3.04
C THR A 15 11.29 6.55 -2.09
N ALA A 16 10.14 7.09 -2.50
CA ALA A 16 9.36 7.99 -1.66
C ALA A 16 8.80 7.29 -0.41
N VAL A 17 8.39 6.03 -0.54
CA VAL A 17 7.95 5.18 0.59
C VAL A 17 9.11 4.91 1.55
N TYR A 18 10.31 4.60 1.05
CA TYR A 18 11.50 4.42 1.91
C TYR A 18 11.85 5.71 2.65
N ALA A 19 11.79 6.87 1.99
CA ALA A 19 12.03 8.16 2.63
C ALA A 19 11.01 8.45 3.74
N LEU A 20 9.73 8.17 3.51
CA LEU A 20 8.68 8.22 4.53
C LEU A 20 8.98 7.28 5.71
N GLY A 21 9.38 6.04 5.43
CA GLY A 21 9.72 5.06 6.46
C GLY A 21 10.87 5.48 7.36
N LEU A 22 11.86 6.20 6.82
CA LEU A 22 12.98 6.76 7.58
C LEU A 22 12.58 7.98 8.43
N ASP A 23 11.53 8.70 8.05
CA ASP A 23 10.99 9.86 8.79
C ASP A 23 10.01 9.45 9.90
N ILE A 24 9.58 8.18 9.94
CA ILE A 24 8.75 7.63 11.02
C ILE A 24 9.66 7.29 12.22
N GLY A 25 10.08 8.32 12.96
CA GLY A 25 10.68 8.16 14.29
C GLY A 25 9.66 7.69 15.35
N GLU A 26 10.10 7.54 16.61
CA GLU A 26 9.24 7.14 17.74
C GLU A 26 8.02 8.07 17.93
N ASP A 27 8.13 9.34 17.54
CA ASP A 27 7.09 10.38 17.66
C ASP A 27 6.30 10.65 16.37
N ALA A 28 6.44 9.82 15.34
CA ALA A 28 5.79 10.06 14.05
C ALA A 28 4.26 10.23 14.21
N HIS A 29 3.75 11.43 13.89
CA HIS A 29 2.33 11.75 13.87
C HIS A 29 1.54 10.64 13.17
N HIS A 30 0.47 10.15 13.81
CA HIS A 30 -0.36 9.02 13.34
C HIS A 30 -0.70 9.10 11.84
N GLU A 31 -0.93 10.30 11.32
CA GLU A 31 -1.20 10.56 9.91
C GLU A 31 -0.03 10.20 8.97
N ARG A 32 1.23 10.51 9.33
CA ARG A 32 2.41 10.17 8.51
C ARG A 32 2.65 8.67 8.49
N ARG A 33 2.48 8.02 9.64
CA ARG A 33 2.56 6.55 9.76
C ARG A 33 1.53 5.90 8.85
N ARG A 34 0.30 6.40 8.88
CA ARG A 34 -0.77 5.90 8.02
C ARG A 34 -0.50 6.15 6.54
N GLU A 35 -0.05 7.35 6.17
CA GLU A 35 0.34 7.66 4.78
C GLU A 35 1.38 6.68 4.26
N TYR A 36 2.42 6.41 5.06
CA TYR A 36 3.43 5.41 4.72
C TYR A 36 2.82 4.02 4.49
N MET A 37 1.94 3.56 5.39
CA MET A 37 1.31 2.24 5.26
C MET A 37 0.48 2.13 3.97
N VAL A 38 -0.33 3.15 3.67
CA VAL A 38 -1.15 3.19 2.44
C VAL A 38 -0.26 3.12 1.20
N ARG A 39 0.77 3.97 1.13
CA ARG A 39 1.66 4.03 -0.03
C ARG A 39 2.52 2.77 -0.18
N ARG A 40 3.01 2.20 0.92
CA ARG A 40 3.77 0.95 0.93
C ARG A 40 2.93 -0.22 0.42
N ALA A 41 1.71 -0.37 0.94
CA ALA A 41 0.81 -1.45 0.52
C ALA A 41 0.45 -1.34 -0.97
N ALA A 42 0.16 -0.13 -1.46
CA ALA A 42 -0.15 0.10 -2.87
C ALA A 42 1.04 -0.08 -3.83
N ALA A 43 2.25 0.26 -3.38
CA ALA A 43 3.47 0.03 -4.17
C ALA A 43 3.79 -1.46 -4.28
N ALA A 44 3.69 -2.20 -3.17
CA ALA A 44 3.89 -3.65 -3.15
C ALA A 44 2.83 -4.38 -4.02
N ASP A 45 1.56 -3.97 -3.94
CA ASP A 45 0.49 -4.51 -4.79
C ASP A 45 0.78 -4.34 -6.29
N ARG A 46 1.19 -3.14 -6.72
CA ARG A 46 1.55 -2.88 -8.12
C ARG A 46 2.79 -3.65 -8.57
N LEU A 47 3.78 -3.82 -7.69
CA LEU A 47 4.98 -4.60 -7.98
C LEU A 47 4.61 -6.08 -8.22
N SER A 48 3.74 -6.63 -7.39
CA SER A 48 3.28 -8.03 -7.53
C SER A 48 2.52 -8.30 -8.83
N ASP A 49 1.87 -7.29 -9.42
CA ASP A 49 1.20 -7.40 -10.72
C ASP A 49 2.16 -7.20 -11.92
N SER A 50 3.40 -6.77 -11.67
CA SER A 50 4.40 -6.44 -12.71
C SER A 50 5.46 -7.53 -12.95
N ASP A 51 5.68 -8.44 -12.01
CA ASP A 51 6.66 -9.52 -12.13
C ASP A 51 6.15 -10.68 -13.00
N GLY A 52 6.60 -10.71 -14.26
CA GLY A 52 6.29 -11.79 -15.21
C GLY A 52 7.46 -12.74 -15.51
N GLY A 53 8.61 -12.59 -14.84
CA GLY A 53 9.87 -13.24 -15.21
C GLY A 53 10.23 -14.47 -14.39
N ASP A 54 10.42 -14.30 -13.07
CA ASP A 54 10.85 -15.35 -12.14
C ASP A 54 9.70 -15.71 -11.19
N PRO A 55 9.23 -16.97 -11.20
CA PRO A 55 8.18 -17.44 -10.30
C PRO A 55 8.50 -17.30 -8.79
N ILE A 56 9.77 -17.39 -8.39
CA ILE A 56 10.17 -17.24 -6.98
C ILE A 56 10.06 -15.77 -6.58
N ALA A 57 10.65 -14.86 -7.36
CA ALA A 57 10.52 -13.42 -7.12
C ALA A 57 9.05 -12.95 -7.14
N ALA A 58 8.24 -13.46 -8.07
CA ALA A 58 6.81 -13.17 -8.13
C ALA A 58 6.07 -13.65 -6.86
N ALA A 59 6.43 -14.81 -6.30
CA ALA A 59 5.84 -15.29 -5.05
C ALA A 59 6.20 -14.41 -3.85
N GLU A 60 7.45 -13.94 -3.78
CA GLU A 60 7.92 -13.01 -2.74
C GLU A 60 7.20 -11.66 -2.82
N THR A 61 7.03 -11.09 -4.03
CA THR A 61 6.33 -9.81 -4.19
C THR A 61 4.84 -9.91 -3.88
N ILE A 62 4.19 -11.03 -4.21
CA ILE A 62 2.81 -11.31 -3.78
C ILE A 62 2.72 -11.42 -2.25
N HIS A 63 3.67 -12.11 -1.62
CA HIS A 63 3.71 -12.26 -0.16
C HIS A 63 3.82 -10.89 0.53
N ASP A 64 4.74 -10.05 0.06
CA ASP A 64 4.92 -8.68 0.55
C ASP A 64 3.66 -7.83 0.37
N ALA A 65 3.02 -7.89 -0.80
CA ALA A 65 1.78 -7.16 -1.06
C ALA A 65 0.68 -7.53 -0.06
N VAL A 66 0.48 -8.82 0.19
CA VAL A 66 -0.49 -9.31 1.18
C VAL A 66 -0.09 -8.89 2.60
N HIS A 67 1.19 -8.98 2.94
CA HIS A 67 1.71 -8.60 4.26
C HIS A 67 1.42 -7.13 4.58
N TYR A 68 1.81 -6.21 3.70
CA TYR A 68 1.59 -4.77 3.91
C TYR A 68 0.12 -4.39 3.88
N ALA A 69 -0.67 -5.02 3.02
CA ALA A 69 -2.12 -4.80 2.99
C ALA A 69 -2.80 -5.21 4.30
N ARG A 70 -2.40 -6.35 4.89
CA ARG A 70 -2.88 -6.78 6.21
C ARG A 70 -2.43 -5.85 7.34
N ALA A 71 -1.19 -5.34 7.28
CA ALA A 71 -0.69 -4.40 8.27
C ALA A 71 -1.49 -3.08 8.26
N LEU A 72 -1.78 -2.53 7.08
CA LEU A 72 -2.64 -1.35 6.92
C LEU A 72 -4.06 -1.63 7.45
N LEU A 73 -4.67 -2.75 7.05
CA LEU A 73 -6.01 -3.13 7.52
C LEU A 73 -6.08 -3.26 9.04
N ALA A 74 -5.06 -3.87 9.66
CA ALA A 74 -5.00 -4.03 11.11
C ALA A 74 -4.87 -2.66 11.81
N HIS A 75 -4.04 -1.76 11.29
CA HIS A 75 -3.91 -0.40 11.80
C HIS A 75 -5.23 0.36 11.71
N ASP A 76 -5.87 0.37 10.54
CA ASP A 76 -7.12 1.10 10.33
C ASP A 76 -8.29 0.52 11.14
N ARG A 77 -8.30 -0.79 11.43
CA ARG A 77 -9.27 -1.42 12.35
C ARG A 77 -9.06 -1.04 13.81
N LEU A 78 -7.80 -0.85 14.22
CA LEU A 78 -7.48 -0.49 15.60
C LEU A 78 -7.76 0.99 15.87
N ASP A 79 -7.45 1.85 14.91
CA ASP A 79 -7.47 3.30 15.10
C ASP A 79 -8.67 3.98 14.41
N ASP A 80 -9.53 3.24 13.71
CA ASP A 80 -10.68 3.72 12.93
C ASP A 80 -10.32 4.85 11.93
N THR A 81 -9.18 4.68 11.25
CA THR A 81 -8.60 5.70 10.37
C THR A 81 -8.87 5.47 8.88
N GLY A 82 -9.61 4.41 8.53
CA GLY A 82 -9.99 4.09 7.15
C GLY A 82 -10.67 5.25 6.43
N ARG A 83 -10.31 5.50 5.17
CA ARG A 83 -10.82 6.63 4.36
C ARG A 83 -11.59 6.21 3.11
N GLY A 84 -11.55 4.94 2.75
CA GLY A 84 -12.28 4.44 1.60
C GLY A 84 -13.78 4.22 1.85
N PRO A 85 -14.54 3.94 0.78
CA PRO A 85 -15.99 3.80 0.83
C PRO A 85 -16.49 2.61 1.66
N LEU A 86 -15.71 1.55 1.82
CA LEU A 86 -16.06 0.42 2.68
C LEU A 86 -15.20 0.43 3.94
N PRO A 87 -15.79 0.20 5.13
CA PRO A 87 -15.08 0.28 6.39
C PRO A 87 -14.03 -0.83 6.51
N ALA A 88 -12.98 -0.59 7.30
CA ALA A 88 -11.93 -1.56 7.59
C ALA A 88 -12.47 -2.86 8.24
N HIS A 89 -13.60 -2.78 8.94
CA HIS A 89 -14.27 -3.93 9.56
C HIS A 89 -15.12 -4.76 8.58
N ASP A 90 -15.25 -4.37 7.30
CA ASP A 90 -15.98 -5.19 6.33
C ASP A 90 -15.30 -6.58 6.21
N PRO A 91 -16.05 -7.68 6.38
CA PRO A 91 -15.49 -9.03 6.40
C PRO A 91 -14.84 -9.43 5.07
N ARG A 92 -15.18 -8.79 3.95
CA ARG A 92 -14.58 -9.10 2.64
C ARG A 92 -13.05 -8.92 2.62
N TRP A 93 -12.53 -8.05 3.50
CA TRP A 93 -11.10 -7.77 3.58
C TRP A 93 -10.29 -8.90 4.24
N LEU A 94 -10.97 -9.91 4.81
CA LEU A 94 -10.31 -11.14 5.26
C LEU A 94 -9.74 -11.93 4.09
N ASP A 95 -10.52 -12.04 3.01
CA ASP A 95 -10.17 -12.80 1.81
C ASP A 95 -9.45 -11.94 0.77
N ASP A 96 -9.68 -10.62 0.76
CA ASP A 96 -9.06 -9.68 -0.17
C ASP A 96 -8.41 -8.46 0.52
N PRO A 97 -7.32 -8.65 1.28
CA PRO A 97 -6.61 -7.53 1.89
C PRO A 97 -6.00 -6.59 0.83
N ARG A 98 -5.60 -7.11 -0.33
CA ARG A 98 -5.03 -6.28 -1.42
C ARG A 98 -6.08 -5.32 -1.98
N GLY A 99 -7.32 -5.76 -2.12
CA GLY A 99 -8.46 -4.90 -2.47
C GLY A 99 -8.65 -3.75 -1.49
N TYR A 100 -8.48 -4.01 -0.18
CA TYR A 100 -8.49 -2.95 0.82
C TYR A 100 -7.40 -1.91 0.59
N ALA A 101 -6.15 -2.35 0.38
CA ALA A 101 -5.03 -1.43 0.11
C ALA A 101 -5.27 -0.57 -1.15
N ARG A 102 -5.83 -1.15 -2.23
CA ARG A 102 -6.20 -0.42 -3.45
C ARG A 102 -7.26 0.64 -3.18
N GLN A 103 -8.27 0.32 -2.36
CA GLN A 103 -9.32 1.25 -1.97
C GLN A 103 -8.74 2.46 -1.23
N GLU A 104 -7.95 2.20 -0.19
CA GLU A 104 -7.37 3.26 0.65
C GLU A 104 -6.40 4.15 -0.14
N HIS A 105 -5.61 3.55 -1.02
CA HIS A 105 -4.73 4.31 -1.89
C HIS A 105 -5.50 5.20 -2.88
N ARG A 106 -6.62 4.71 -3.44
CA ARG A 106 -7.49 5.54 -4.29
C ARG A 106 -8.08 6.71 -3.50
N ALA A 107 -8.53 6.48 -2.27
CA ALA A 107 -9.03 7.55 -1.40
C ALA A 107 -7.94 8.59 -1.09
N TRP A 108 -6.71 8.13 -0.82
CA TRP A 108 -5.55 9.01 -0.58
C TRP A 108 -5.18 9.87 -1.80
N ILE A 109 -5.21 9.32 -3.02
CA ILE A 109 -4.97 10.11 -4.24
C ILE A 109 -6.02 11.21 -4.36
N LEU A 110 -7.30 10.87 -4.20
CA LEU A 110 -8.40 11.83 -4.33
C LEU A 110 -8.30 12.97 -3.31
N ASP A 111 -7.89 12.67 -2.07
CA ASP A 111 -7.68 13.68 -1.01
C ASP A 111 -6.56 14.68 -1.35
N ARG A 112 -5.62 14.32 -2.24
CA ARG A 112 -4.49 15.18 -2.65
C ARG A 112 -4.70 15.93 -3.97
N GLU A 113 -5.73 15.57 -4.72
CA GLU A 113 -6.11 16.26 -5.96
C GLU A 113 -7.08 17.43 -5.72
N VAL A 114 -7.58 17.57 -4.48
CA VAL A 114 -8.44 18.67 -4.00
C VAL A 114 -7.60 19.77 -3.37
#